data_AF-G0L5J0-F1
#
_entry.id   AF-G0L5J0-F1
#
_cell.length_a   1.000
_cell.length_b   1.000
_cell.length_c   1.000
_cell.angle_alpha   90.00
_cell.angle_beta   90.00
_cell.angle_gamma   90.00
#
_symmetry.space_group_name_H-M   'P 1'
#
loop_
_entity.id
_entity.type
_entity.pdbx_description
1 polymer ?
#
loop_
_entity_poly.entity_id
_entity_poly.type
_entity_poly.pdbx_seq_one_letter_code
_entity_poly.pdbx_strand_id
1 'polypeptide(L)'
;MKIRLLTFCVIFIGVTTLTFAQEEEGEVQNDSISQVEQAEREAKEIRKQIEAAEREAKEAEKAAKAAKKEQKRADKAAKRIEKLNDKISAIRKTLDRDEKKVSKISNKMEVDKIKGKLSPNDITKIEKKLSKLKSSIAKNQEKLLKIERKL
;
A
#
# COMPACT_ATOMS: atom_id res chain seq x y z
N MET A 1 12.39 38.70 32.80
CA MET A 1 13.05 39.66 31.87
C MET A 1 12.18 39.91 30.62
N LYS A 2 10.99 40.52 30.74
CA LYS A 2 10.09 40.75 29.59
C LYS A 2 9.30 42.07 29.61
N ILE A 3 9.45 42.91 30.64
CA ILE A 3 8.65 44.14 30.80
C ILE A 3 9.46 45.43 30.57
N ARG A 4 10.80 45.35 30.53
CA ARG A 4 11.70 46.49 30.26
C ARG A 4 12.07 46.68 28.78
N LEU A 5 11.69 45.75 27.91
CA LEU A 5 11.89 45.87 26.46
C LEU A 5 10.67 46.50 25.76
N LEU A 6 9.48 46.31 26.34
CA LEU A 6 8.22 46.83 25.78
C LEU A 6 8.07 48.36 25.99
N THR A 7 8.70 48.90 27.03
CA THR A 7 8.67 50.33 27.38
C THR A 7 9.59 51.19 26.50
N PHE A 8 10.56 50.58 25.82
CA PHE A 8 11.45 51.29 24.89
C PHE A 8 10.84 51.46 23.48
N CYS A 9 9.91 50.60 23.07
CA CYS A 9 9.24 50.69 21.76
C CYS A 9 8.14 51.76 21.68
N VAL A 10 7.52 52.16 22.81
CA VAL A 10 6.43 53.15 22.81
C VAL A 10 6.97 54.59 22.68
N ILE A 11 8.22 54.84 23.12
CA ILE A 11 8.82 56.19 23.08
C ILE A 11 9.38 56.53 21.68
N PHE A 12 9.71 55.52 20.86
CA PHE A 12 10.22 55.74 19.50
C PHE A 12 9.12 56.00 18.45
N ILE A 13 7.85 55.72 18.77
CA ILE A 13 6.70 55.91 17.87
C ILE A 13 6.10 57.33 18.00
N GLY A 14 6.44 58.08 19.06
CA GLY A 14 5.85 59.40 19.35
C GLY A 14 6.55 60.63 18.75
N VAL A 15 7.66 60.48 18.00
CA VAL A 15 8.50 61.62 17.56
C VAL A 15 8.48 61.87 16.04
N THR A 16 7.77 61.04 15.25
CA THR A 16 7.75 61.20 13.78
C THR A 16 6.47 61.81 13.20
N THR A 17 5.53 62.31 14.01
CA THR A 17 4.23 62.81 13.53
C THR A 17 4.04 64.33 13.58
N LEU A 18 5.11 65.14 13.65
CA LEU A 18 5.00 66.60 13.74
C LEU A 18 5.68 67.40 12.62
N THR A 19 5.92 66.81 11.45
CA THR A 19 6.57 67.55 10.35
C THR A 19 6.01 67.23 8.97
N PHE A 20 4.70 67.38 8.76
CA PHE A 20 4.10 67.55 7.42
C PHE A 20 2.83 68.40 7.52
N ALA A 21 3.02 69.68 7.83
CA ALA A 21 2.01 70.72 7.68
C ALA A 21 2.65 71.83 6.84
N GLN A 22 2.70 71.62 5.53
CA GLN A 22 2.98 72.66 4.56
C GLN A 22 2.07 72.43 3.35
N GLU A 23 1.31 73.49 3.06
CA GLU A 23 0.44 73.65 1.90
C GLU A 23 1.18 73.37 0.59
N GLU A 24 0.55 72.62 -0.31
CA GLU A 24 0.58 72.95 -1.73
C GLU A 24 -0.76 72.52 -2.34
N GLU A 25 -1.59 73.51 -2.65
CA GLU A 25 -2.69 73.38 -3.59
C GLU A 25 -2.09 73.10 -4.97
N GLY A 26 -2.39 71.93 -5.53
CA GLY A 26 -1.95 71.57 -6.88
C GLY A 26 -2.61 70.28 -7.36
N GLU A 27 -3.60 70.44 -8.23
CA GLU A 27 -4.07 69.44 -9.19
C GLU A 27 -4.63 68.12 -8.64
N VAL A 28 -5.87 68.21 -8.16
CA VAL A 28 -6.80 67.07 -8.09
C VAL A 28 -7.15 66.63 -9.52
N GLN A 29 -6.50 65.57 -10.03
CA GLN A 29 -7.06 64.51 -10.92
C GLN A 29 -5.94 63.81 -11.72
N ASN A 30 -5.15 62.90 -11.11
CA ASN A 30 -4.44 61.84 -11.86
C ASN A 30 -3.90 60.67 -11.01
N ASP A 31 -3.79 60.80 -9.69
CA ASP A 31 -3.23 59.74 -8.82
C ASP A 31 -4.10 58.48 -8.68
N SER A 32 -5.42 58.62 -8.73
CA SER A 32 -6.33 57.49 -8.58
C SER A 32 -6.23 56.49 -9.74
N ILE A 33 -5.82 56.94 -10.93
CA ILE A 33 -5.66 56.06 -12.11
C ILE A 33 -4.39 55.21 -11.96
N SER A 34 -3.31 55.78 -11.43
CA SER A 34 -2.03 55.08 -11.21
C SER A 34 -2.11 54.03 -10.09
N GLN A 35 -2.80 54.33 -9.00
CA GLN A 35 -3.02 53.38 -7.90
C GLN A 35 -3.93 52.22 -8.30
N VAL A 36 -4.95 52.49 -9.13
CA VAL A 36 -5.83 51.45 -9.68
C VAL A 36 -5.06 50.53 -10.64
N GLU A 37 -4.15 51.07 -11.45
CA GLU A 37 -3.33 50.27 -12.36
C GLU A 37 -2.31 49.39 -11.61
N GLN A 38 -1.68 49.90 -10.54
CA GLN A 38 -0.80 49.12 -9.67
C GLN A 38 -1.56 48.00 -8.95
N ALA A 39 -2.73 48.30 -8.37
CA ALA A 39 -3.59 47.30 -7.74
C ALA A 39 -4.05 46.23 -8.74
N GLU A 40 -4.31 46.59 -10.01
CA GLU A 40 -4.68 45.63 -11.05
C GLU A 40 -3.50 44.72 -11.45
N ARG A 41 -2.27 45.25 -11.46
CA ARG A 41 -1.04 44.47 -11.71
C ARG A 41 -0.76 43.49 -10.57
N GLU A 42 -0.84 43.96 -9.31
CA GLU A 42 -0.68 43.11 -8.13
C GLU A 42 -1.76 42.02 -8.06
N ALA A 43 -3.02 42.38 -8.34
CA ALA A 43 -4.11 41.40 -8.41
C ALA A 43 -3.88 40.36 -9.51
N LYS A 44 -3.32 40.74 -10.68
CA LYS A 44 -2.96 39.81 -11.75
C LYS A 44 -1.80 38.89 -11.35
N GLU A 45 -0.78 39.40 -10.65
CA GLU A 45 0.34 38.59 -10.17
C GLU A 45 -0.09 37.61 -9.07
N ILE A 46 -0.88 38.06 -8.11
CA ILE A 46 -1.47 37.21 -7.07
C ILE A 46 -2.33 36.11 -7.71
N ARG A 47 -3.17 36.46 -8.70
CA ARG A 47 -3.97 35.46 -9.44
C ARG A 47 -3.09 34.44 -10.16
N LYS A 48 -2.01 34.86 -10.83
CA LYS A 48 -1.06 33.94 -11.48
C LYS A 48 -0.35 33.03 -10.47
N GLN A 49 0.04 33.55 -9.31
CA GLN A 49 0.66 32.76 -8.24
C GLN A 49 -0.32 31.74 -7.65
N ILE A 50 -1.58 32.14 -7.41
CA ILE A 50 -2.63 31.22 -6.94
C ILE A 50 -2.88 30.13 -7.98
N GLU A 51 -2.99 30.48 -9.27
CA GLU A 51 -3.20 29.50 -10.34
C GLU A 51 -2.02 28.54 -10.48
N ALA A 52 -0.78 29.03 -10.38
CA ALA A 52 0.43 28.20 -10.39
C ALA A 52 0.45 27.24 -9.19
N ALA A 53 0.17 27.74 -7.99
CA ALA A 53 0.11 26.93 -6.77
C ALA A 53 -1.03 25.89 -6.83
N GLU A 54 -2.18 26.23 -7.41
CA GLU A 54 -3.29 25.30 -7.59
C GLU A 54 -2.96 24.21 -8.62
N ARG A 55 -2.25 24.55 -9.71
CA ARG A 55 -1.76 23.58 -10.69
C ARG A 55 -0.75 22.63 -10.07
N GLU A 56 0.21 23.14 -9.32
CA GLU A 56 1.22 22.34 -8.62
C GLU A 56 0.56 21.43 -7.57
N ALA A 57 -0.38 21.94 -6.78
CA ALA A 57 -1.15 21.14 -5.82
C ALA A 57 -1.95 20.02 -6.50
N LYS A 58 -2.59 20.31 -7.66
CA LYS A 58 -3.31 19.31 -8.46
C LYS A 58 -2.37 18.24 -9.02
N GLU A 59 -1.18 18.62 -9.47
CA GLU A 59 -0.17 17.68 -9.97
C GLU A 59 0.39 16.79 -8.84
N ALA A 60 0.71 17.38 -7.69
CA ALA A 60 1.14 16.66 -6.50
C ALA A 60 0.06 15.68 -6.02
N GLU A 61 -1.21 16.09 -6.02
CA GLU A 61 -2.32 15.20 -5.64
C GLU A 61 -2.48 14.03 -6.64
N LYS A 62 -2.36 14.30 -7.95
CA LYS A 62 -2.40 13.24 -8.98
C LYS A 62 -1.24 12.27 -8.81
N ALA A 63 -0.02 12.77 -8.58
CA ALA A 63 1.16 11.94 -8.35
C ALA A 63 1.01 11.07 -7.09
N ALA A 64 0.55 11.66 -5.98
CA ALA A 64 0.28 10.93 -4.74
C ALA A 64 -0.80 9.85 -4.92
N LYS A 65 -1.88 10.15 -5.65
CA LYS A 65 -2.93 9.16 -5.98
C LYS A 65 -2.38 8.04 -6.86
N ALA A 66 -1.52 8.32 -7.82
CA ALA A 66 -0.89 7.32 -8.68
C ALA A 66 0.04 6.41 -7.87
N ALA A 67 0.93 6.98 -7.04
CA ALA A 67 1.82 6.23 -6.17
C ALA A 67 1.05 5.31 -5.21
N LYS A 68 -0.02 5.81 -4.58
CA LYS A 68 -0.88 4.99 -3.70
C LYS A 68 -1.59 3.86 -4.43
N LYS A 69 -2.03 4.09 -5.68
CA LYS A 69 -2.63 3.04 -6.52
C LYS A 69 -1.61 1.95 -6.84
N GLU A 70 -0.38 2.33 -7.15
CA GLU A 70 0.69 1.38 -7.48
C GLU A 70 1.10 0.56 -6.25
N GLN A 71 1.32 1.20 -5.10
CA GLN A 71 1.57 0.50 -3.84
C GLN A 71 0.46 -0.50 -3.52
N LYS A 72 -0.82 -0.09 -3.68
CA LYS A 72 -1.96 -1.00 -3.46
C LYS A 72 -2.00 -2.17 -4.45
N ARG A 73 -1.50 -2.02 -5.67
CA ARG A 73 -1.39 -3.11 -6.65
C ARG A 73 -0.27 -4.06 -6.25
N ALA A 74 0.89 -3.54 -5.88
CA ALA A 74 2.02 -4.32 -5.38
C ALA A 74 1.64 -5.13 -4.14
N ASP A 75 0.99 -4.51 -3.14
CA ASP A 75 0.52 -5.19 -1.94
C ASP A 75 -0.48 -6.32 -2.25
N LYS A 76 -1.38 -6.09 -3.20
CA LYS A 76 -2.34 -7.11 -3.64
C LYS A 76 -1.64 -8.27 -4.36
N ALA A 77 -0.61 -8.00 -5.15
CA ALA A 77 0.18 -9.03 -5.82
C ALA A 77 0.97 -9.86 -4.79
N ALA A 78 1.65 -9.21 -3.85
CA ALA A 78 2.38 -9.86 -2.77
C ALA A 78 1.46 -10.78 -1.95
N LYS A 79 0.30 -10.28 -1.52
CA LYS A 79 -0.71 -11.07 -0.79
C LYS A 79 -1.27 -12.24 -1.60
N ARG A 80 -1.32 -12.14 -2.93
CA ARG A 80 -1.74 -13.26 -3.79
C ARG A 80 -0.66 -14.34 -3.81
N ILE A 81 0.60 -13.96 -3.99
CA ILE A 81 1.75 -14.88 -3.99
C ILE A 81 1.85 -15.61 -2.64
N GLU A 82 1.75 -14.87 -1.53
CA GLU A 82 1.75 -15.44 -0.18
C GLU A 82 0.66 -16.51 -0.01
N LYS A 83 -0.60 -16.19 -0.38
CA LYS A 83 -1.71 -17.15 -0.34
C LYS A 83 -1.50 -18.37 -1.23
N LEU A 84 -0.81 -18.23 -2.36
CA LEU A 84 -0.49 -19.38 -3.22
C LEU A 84 0.59 -20.25 -2.57
N ASN A 85 1.64 -19.64 -2.01
CA ASN A 85 2.68 -20.36 -1.25
C ASN A 85 2.13 -21.11 -0.04
N ASP A 86 1.19 -20.51 0.71
CA ASP A 86 0.52 -21.18 1.82
C ASP A 86 -0.25 -22.41 1.38
N LYS A 87 -0.97 -22.31 0.26
CA LYS A 87 -1.70 -23.46 -0.32
C LYS A 87 -0.74 -24.55 -0.78
N ILE A 88 0.37 -24.19 -1.43
CA ILE A 88 1.43 -25.12 -1.83
C ILE A 88 1.97 -25.86 -0.61
N SER A 89 2.34 -25.14 0.45
CA SER A 89 2.86 -25.69 1.70
C SER A 89 1.86 -26.65 2.35
N ALA A 90 0.58 -26.28 2.43
CA ALA A 90 -0.47 -27.12 3.00
C ALA A 90 -0.69 -28.42 2.20
N ILE A 91 -0.66 -28.35 0.87
CA ILE A 91 -0.80 -29.52 0.01
C ILE A 91 0.43 -30.44 0.14
N ARG A 92 1.65 -29.87 0.11
CA ARG A 92 2.90 -30.64 0.30
C ARG A 92 2.93 -31.38 1.63
N LYS A 93 2.53 -30.72 2.73
CA LYS A 93 2.39 -31.37 4.05
C LYS A 93 1.36 -32.50 4.06
N THR A 94 0.31 -32.39 3.27
CA THR A 94 -0.70 -33.45 3.17
C THR A 94 -0.20 -34.62 2.33
N LEU A 95 0.50 -34.36 1.23
CA LEU A 95 1.17 -35.38 0.42
C LEU A 95 2.17 -36.19 1.25
N ASP A 96 3.08 -35.52 1.96
CA ASP A 96 4.07 -36.19 2.82
C ASP A 96 3.41 -37.11 3.87
N ARG A 97 2.33 -36.64 4.52
CA ARG A 97 1.58 -37.45 5.48
C ARG A 97 0.93 -38.67 4.83
N ASP A 98 0.33 -38.51 3.66
CA ASP A 98 -0.36 -39.60 2.98
C ASP A 98 0.62 -40.61 2.36
N GLU A 99 1.76 -40.15 1.83
CA GLU A 99 2.86 -41.00 1.37
C GLU A 99 3.45 -41.84 2.53
N LYS A 100 3.68 -41.22 3.69
CA LYS A 100 4.08 -41.93 4.92
C LYS A 100 3.06 -42.99 5.35
N LYS A 101 1.75 -42.71 5.24
CA LYS A 101 0.70 -43.71 5.54
C LYS A 101 0.75 -44.86 4.53
N VAL A 102 0.89 -44.57 3.25
CA VAL A 102 1.00 -45.60 2.20
C VAL A 102 2.19 -46.51 2.47
N SER A 103 3.38 -45.93 2.74
CA SER A 103 4.57 -46.71 3.08
C SER A 103 4.37 -47.57 4.34
N LYS A 104 3.82 -47.00 5.42
CA LYS A 104 3.54 -47.76 6.66
C LYS A 104 2.56 -48.92 6.43
N ILE A 105 1.51 -48.72 5.63
CA ILE A 105 0.53 -49.76 5.34
C ILE A 105 1.13 -50.82 4.42
N SER A 106 1.88 -50.44 3.38
CA SER A 106 2.55 -51.38 2.46
C SER A 106 3.54 -52.26 3.21
N ASN A 107 4.42 -51.66 4.00
CA ASN A 107 5.44 -52.40 4.76
C ASN A 107 4.80 -53.38 5.75
N LYS A 108 3.74 -52.97 6.47
CA LYS A 108 3.01 -53.87 7.37
C LYS A 108 2.35 -55.02 6.62
N MET A 109 1.69 -54.71 5.50
CA MET A 109 1.05 -55.71 4.65
C MET A 109 2.06 -56.73 4.11
N GLU A 110 3.21 -56.29 3.64
CA GLU A 110 4.29 -57.16 3.15
C GLU A 110 4.82 -58.08 4.26
N VAL A 111 5.11 -57.53 5.44
CA VAL A 111 5.57 -58.31 6.60
C VAL A 111 4.52 -59.34 7.04
N ASP A 112 3.26 -58.95 7.13
CA ASP A 112 2.18 -59.85 7.57
C ASP A 112 1.86 -60.91 6.50
N LYS A 113 2.06 -60.60 5.22
CA LYS A 113 1.92 -61.55 4.11
C LYS A 113 3.02 -62.61 4.16
N ILE A 114 4.27 -62.21 4.40
CA ILE A 114 5.40 -63.14 4.60
C ILE A 114 5.17 -64.04 5.81
N LYS A 115 4.63 -63.48 6.90
CA LYS A 115 4.30 -64.23 8.12
C LYS A 115 3.05 -65.12 7.98
N GLY A 116 2.36 -65.11 6.84
CA GLY A 116 1.12 -65.87 6.62
C GLY A 116 -0.05 -65.43 7.51
N LYS A 117 0.00 -64.23 8.09
CA LYS A 117 -1.03 -63.72 9.02
C LYS A 117 -2.24 -63.10 8.31
N LEU A 118 -2.12 -62.83 7.03
CA LEU A 118 -3.16 -62.16 6.24
C LEU A 118 -4.02 -63.17 5.49
N SER A 119 -5.33 -63.12 5.71
CA SER A 119 -6.29 -63.82 4.86
C SER A 119 -6.44 -63.11 3.51
N PRO A 120 -6.88 -63.82 2.44
CA PRO A 120 -7.15 -63.20 1.14
C PRO A 120 -8.13 -62.00 1.23
N ASN A 121 -9.13 -62.10 2.11
CA ASN A 121 -10.09 -61.01 2.32
C ASN A 121 -9.44 -59.79 2.97
N ASP A 122 -8.48 -59.97 3.88
CA ASP A 122 -7.79 -58.85 4.51
C ASP A 122 -6.82 -58.16 3.55
N ILE A 123 -6.16 -58.92 2.67
CA ILE A 123 -5.32 -58.36 1.60
C ILE A 123 -6.15 -57.43 0.71
N THR A 124 -7.30 -57.88 0.22
CA THR A 124 -8.16 -57.05 -0.65
C THR A 124 -8.68 -55.80 0.06
N LYS A 125 -9.01 -55.87 1.36
CA LYS A 125 -9.39 -54.70 2.17
C LYS A 125 -8.23 -53.69 2.29
N ILE A 126 -7.01 -54.16 2.51
CA ILE A 126 -5.83 -53.30 2.59
C ILE A 126 -5.53 -52.68 1.24
N GLU A 127 -5.56 -53.45 0.15
CA GLU A 127 -5.37 -52.96 -1.22
C GLU A 127 -6.41 -51.89 -1.58
N LYS A 128 -7.68 -52.10 -1.19
CA LYS A 128 -8.74 -51.09 -1.38
C LYS A 128 -8.44 -49.80 -0.62
N LYS A 129 -7.90 -49.87 0.60
CA LYS A 129 -7.47 -48.68 1.36
C LYS A 129 -6.27 -47.99 0.69
N LEU A 130 -5.27 -48.77 0.25
CA LEU A 130 -4.11 -48.25 -0.47
C LEU A 130 -4.51 -47.57 -1.78
N SER A 131 -5.43 -48.16 -2.55
CA SER A 131 -5.95 -47.58 -3.79
C SER A 131 -6.64 -46.23 -3.55
N LYS A 132 -7.48 -46.13 -2.52
CA LYS A 132 -8.11 -44.84 -2.12
C LYS A 132 -7.07 -43.79 -1.75
N LEU A 133 -6.04 -44.17 -0.98
CA LEU A 133 -4.95 -43.25 -0.61
C LEU A 133 -4.15 -42.80 -1.84
N LYS A 134 -3.76 -43.72 -2.72
CA LYS A 134 -3.06 -43.40 -3.98
C LYS A 134 -3.88 -42.47 -4.87
N SER A 135 -5.19 -42.69 -4.98
CA SER A 135 -6.08 -41.80 -5.73
C SER A 135 -6.15 -40.39 -5.11
N SER A 136 -6.21 -40.29 -3.77
CA SER A 136 -6.16 -39.01 -3.06
C SER A 136 -4.83 -38.27 -3.29
N ILE A 137 -3.71 -38.98 -3.20
CA ILE A 137 -2.37 -38.46 -3.49
C ILE A 137 -2.30 -37.91 -4.92
N ALA A 138 -2.73 -38.68 -5.92
CA ALA A 138 -2.73 -38.25 -7.32
C ALA A 138 -3.55 -36.95 -7.53
N LYS A 139 -4.76 -36.86 -6.93
CA LYS A 139 -5.58 -35.65 -6.97
C LYS A 139 -4.88 -34.45 -6.32
N ASN A 140 -4.18 -34.67 -5.21
CA ASN A 140 -3.46 -33.61 -4.51
C ASN A 140 -2.20 -33.17 -5.28
N GLN A 141 -1.49 -34.09 -5.94
CA GLN A 141 -0.38 -33.77 -6.85
C GLN A 141 -0.88 -32.94 -8.05
N GLU A 142 -2.01 -33.30 -8.65
CA GLU A 142 -2.61 -32.52 -9.74
C GLU A 142 -3.00 -31.10 -9.28
N LYS A 143 -3.60 -30.98 -8.08
CA LYS A 143 -3.90 -29.68 -7.47
C LYS A 143 -2.64 -28.85 -7.21
N LEU A 144 -1.56 -29.48 -6.75
CA LEU A 144 -0.27 -28.83 -6.54
C LEU A 144 0.27 -28.25 -7.84
N LEU A 145 0.34 -29.06 -8.90
CA LEU A 145 0.77 -28.62 -10.23
C LEU A 145 -0.08 -27.46 -10.78
N LYS A 146 -1.40 -27.52 -10.58
CA LYS A 146 -2.33 -26.44 -10.97
C LYS A 146 -2.08 -25.13 -10.22
N ILE A 147 -1.58 -25.18 -8.98
CA ILE A 147 -1.28 -24.00 -8.18
C ILE A 147 0.12 -23.47 -8.48
N GLU A 148 1.10 -24.36 -8.65
CA GLU A 148 2.48 -23.99 -9.04
C GLU A 148 2.51 -23.31 -10.41
N ARG A 149 1.62 -23.68 -11.34
CA ARG A 149 1.43 -22.96 -12.62
C ARG A 149 0.82 -21.56 -12.50
N LYS A 150 0.22 -21.21 -11.36
CA LYS A 150 -0.41 -19.90 -11.11
C LYS A 150 0.52 -18.95 -10.35
N LEU A 151 1.62 -19.47 -9.83
CA LEU A 151 2.70 -18.67 -9.26
C LEU A 151 3.47 -18.01 -10.40
#